data_AF-A0A7S2Z5B4-F1
#
_entry.id   AF-A0A7S2Z5B4-F1
#
_cell.length_a   1.000
_cell.length_b   1.000
_cell.length_c   1.000
_cell.angle_alpha   90.00
_cell.angle_beta   90.00
_cell.angle_gamma   90.00
#
_symmetry.space_group_name_H-M   'P 1'
#
loop_
_entity.id
_entity.type
_entity.pdbx_description
1 polymer ?
#
loop_
_entity_poly.entity_id
_entity_poly.type
_entity_poly.pdbx_seq_one_letter_code
_entity_poly.pdbx_strand_id
1 'polypeptide(L)'
;EVLNLGSTLTNAHNSFDPAAAYAYSHGDEELAERFFAVALPMFQEVYDRIQAAGIARVCPDLDWLTLGTQYTNCGLVKRNLSESEEALAMFEKGAAYGNGDAMVEAGLILLHGSCGTSKARQDYPLSKKYLKMALTCEHQACDYRLMQVREALAGHQQLERDPNALIVRLLAGTANRKTQRQ
;
A
#
# COMPACT_ATOMS: atom_id res chain seq x y z
N GLU A 1 11.63 -14.54 27.31
CA GLU A 1 11.99 -13.48 26.36
C GLU A 1 11.03 -13.39 25.18
N VAL A 2 10.81 -14.48 24.44
CA VAL A 2 9.82 -14.57 23.34
C VAL A 2 8.40 -14.16 23.73
N LEU A 3 7.88 -14.66 24.85
CA LEU A 3 6.56 -14.28 25.37
C LEU A 3 6.45 -12.78 25.72
N ASN A 4 7.57 -12.12 26.03
CA ASN A 4 7.61 -10.69 26.32
C ASN A 4 7.63 -9.84 25.05
N LEU A 5 8.14 -10.39 23.93
CA LEU A 5 8.07 -9.74 22.62
C LEU A 5 6.64 -9.74 22.05
N GLY A 6 5.94 -10.87 22.20
CA GLY A 6 4.54 -10.98 21.82
C GLY A 6 3.66 -9.96 22.55
N SER A 7 3.74 -9.90 23.89
CA SER A 7 2.97 -8.94 24.69
C SER A 7 3.30 -7.49 24.36
N THR A 8 4.58 -7.17 24.13
CA THR A 8 5.00 -5.81 23.73
C THR A 8 4.36 -5.41 22.40
N LEU A 9 4.31 -6.32 21.43
CA LEU A 9 3.68 -6.04 20.14
C LEU A 9 2.17 -5.89 20.26
N THR A 10 1.50 -6.80 20.97
CA THR A 10 0.06 -6.71 21.20
C THR A 10 -0.30 -5.38 21.87
N ASN A 11 0.48 -4.94 22.84
CA ASN A 11 0.28 -3.65 23.51
C ASN A 11 0.50 -2.47 22.57
N ALA A 12 1.55 -2.50 21.74
CA ALA A 12 1.80 -1.48 20.73
C ALA A 12 0.66 -1.42 19.70
N HIS A 13 0.24 -2.56 19.17
CA HIS A 13 -0.90 -2.66 18.25
C HIS A 13 -2.18 -2.11 18.86
N ASN A 14 -2.54 -2.54 20.06
CA ASN A 14 -3.76 -2.10 20.74
C ASN A 14 -3.73 -0.61 21.12
N SER A 15 -2.56 0.02 21.20
CA SER A 15 -2.43 1.43 21.57
C SER A 15 -2.38 2.33 20.34
N PHE A 16 -1.58 1.96 19.32
CA PHE A 16 -1.30 2.82 18.18
C PHE A 16 -2.30 2.65 17.04
N ASP A 17 -2.76 1.42 16.76
CA ASP A 17 -3.65 1.17 15.62
C ASP A 17 -5.00 1.87 15.78
N PRO A 18 -5.67 1.85 16.97
CA PRO A 18 -6.90 2.59 17.16
C PRO A 18 -6.70 4.11 17.10
N ALA A 19 -5.56 4.63 17.56
CA ALA A 19 -5.28 6.06 17.55
C ALA A 19 -5.02 6.58 16.13
N ALA A 20 -4.24 5.85 15.33
CA ALA A 20 -4.00 6.16 13.93
C ALA A 20 -5.29 6.03 13.10
N ALA A 21 -6.07 4.96 13.31
CA ALA A 21 -7.36 4.77 12.65
C ALA A 21 -8.38 5.86 13.03
N TYR A 22 -8.41 6.25 14.30
CA TYR A 22 -9.25 7.36 14.77
C TYR A 22 -8.88 8.67 14.06
N ALA A 23 -7.61 9.06 14.07
CA ALA A 23 -7.16 10.27 13.38
C ALA A 23 -7.51 10.24 11.88
N TYR A 24 -7.22 9.12 11.21
CA TYR A 24 -7.53 8.93 9.79
C TYR A 24 -9.02 9.03 9.48
N SER A 25 -9.89 8.37 10.27
CA SER A 25 -11.34 8.41 10.07
C SER A 25 -11.98 9.78 10.31
N HIS A 26 -11.28 10.69 11.00
CA HIS A 26 -11.71 12.07 11.22
C HIS A 26 -11.06 13.06 10.25
N GLY A 27 -10.28 12.58 9.28
CA GLY A 27 -9.59 13.42 8.30
C GLY A 27 -8.44 14.22 8.88
N ASP A 28 -7.78 13.71 9.92
CA ASP A 28 -6.54 14.26 10.45
C ASP A 28 -5.37 13.38 10.01
N GLU A 29 -5.02 13.50 8.72
CA GLU A 29 -3.97 12.70 8.11
C GLU A 29 -2.59 13.01 8.71
N GLU A 30 -2.32 14.26 9.12
CA GLU A 30 -1.06 14.65 9.75
C GLU A 30 -0.89 13.99 11.13
N LEU A 31 -1.96 13.92 11.92
CA LEU A 31 -1.92 13.20 13.19
C LEU A 31 -1.80 11.69 12.99
N ALA A 32 -2.51 11.13 12.01
CA ALA A 32 -2.38 9.72 11.66
C ALA A 32 -0.93 9.38 11.25
N GLU A 33 -0.31 10.23 10.44
CA GLU A 33 1.09 10.09 10.04
C GLU A 33 2.03 10.08 11.25
N ARG A 34 1.84 11.01 12.21
CA ARG A 34 2.64 11.06 13.43
C ARG A 34 2.54 9.79 14.26
N PHE A 35 1.36 9.17 14.32
CA PHE A 35 1.21 7.88 14.98
C PHE A 35 2.01 6.79 14.24
N PHE A 36 1.93 6.72 12.91
CA PHE A 36 2.71 5.76 12.13
C PHE A 36 4.22 5.99 12.21
N ALA A 37 4.68 7.24 12.28
CA ALA A 37 6.09 7.58 12.42
C ALA A 37 6.71 7.01 13.71
N VAL A 38 5.92 6.91 14.78
CA VAL A 38 6.36 6.31 16.06
C VAL A 38 6.17 4.79 16.03
N ALA A 39 5.05 4.31 15.53
CA ALA A 39 4.67 2.90 15.65
C ALA A 39 5.46 1.98 14.69
N LEU A 40 5.70 2.40 13.45
CA LEU A 40 6.34 1.55 12.43
C LEU A 40 7.75 1.05 12.84
N PRO A 41 8.66 1.90 13.35
CA PRO A 41 9.95 1.41 13.83
C PRO A 41 9.83 0.35 14.93
N MET A 42 8.86 0.49 15.84
CA MET A 42 8.62 -0.49 16.90
C MET A 42 8.12 -1.83 16.35
N PHE A 43 7.16 -1.79 15.42
CA PHE A 43 6.68 -3.01 14.76
C PHE A 43 7.79 -3.71 13.98
N GLN A 44 8.63 -2.95 13.27
CA GLN A 44 9.76 -3.48 12.51
C GLN A 44 10.79 -4.14 13.43
N GLU A 45 11.18 -3.48 14.53
CA GLU A 45 12.15 -4.03 15.48
C GLU A 45 11.66 -5.37 16.06
N VAL A 46 10.40 -5.42 16.49
CA VAL A 46 9.84 -6.65 17.06
C VAL A 46 9.78 -7.76 16.00
N TYR A 47 9.40 -7.43 14.78
CA TYR A 47 9.41 -8.38 13.66
C TYR A 47 10.81 -8.94 13.40
N ASP A 48 11.82 -8.08 13.30
CA ASP A 48 13.20 -8.49 13.04
C ASP A 48 13.75 -9.40 14.14
N ARG A 49 13.40 -9.12 15.41
CA ARG A 49 13.77 -9.97 16.56
C ARG A 49 13.09 -11.34 16.50
N ILE A 50 11.84 -11.41 16.07
CA ILE A 50 11.09 -12.66 15.91
C ILE A 50 11.68 -13.51 14.78
N GLN A 51 12.05 -12.87 13.66
CA GLN A 51 12.73 -13.54 12.55
C GLN A 51 14.10 -14.06 12.97
N ALA A 52 14.91 -13.23 13.63
CA ALA A 52 16.24 -13.62 14.12
C ALA A 52 16.19 -14.79 15.11
N ALA A 53 15.14 -14.86 15.93
CA ALA A 53 14.94 -15.95 16.88
C ALA A 53 14.35 -17.23 16.22
N GLY A 54 13.94 -17.19 14.95
CA GLY A 54 13.38 -18.36 14.24
C GLY A 54 12.03 -18.84 14.78
N ILE A 55 11.33 -17.98 15.52
CA ILE A 55 10.11 -18.30 16.27
C ILE A 55 8.82 -17.86 15.56
N ALA A 56 8.89 -17.47 14.29
CA ALA A 56 7.73 -16.99 13.52
C ALA A 56 6.52 -17.97 13.55
N ARG A 57 6.77 -19.27 13.73
CA ARG A 57 5.71 -20.30 13.85
C ARG A 57 5.06 -20.40 15.24
N VAL A 58 5.64 -19.77 16.27
CA VAL A 58 5.24 -19.90 17.68
C VAL A 58 4.28 -18.79 18.11
N CYS A 59 4.23 -17.68 17.39
CA CYS A 59 3.30 -16.58 17.64
C CYS A 59 2.38 -16.39 16.41
N PRO A 60 1.38 -17.25 16.21
CA PRO A 60 0.48 -17.17 15.05
C PRO A 60 -0.36 -15.90 15.02
N ASP A 61 -0.61 -15.26 16.18
CA ASP A 61 -1.30 -13.97 16.29
C ASP A 61 -0.43 -12.80 15.82
N LEU A 62 0.86 -13.06 15.59
CA LEU A 62 1.89 -12.12 15.18
C LEU A 62 2.05 -12.24 13.66
N ASP A 63 0.92 -12.13 12.98
CA ASP A 63 0.85 -12.29 11.54
C ASP A 63 1.76 -11.24 10.89
N TRP A 64 2.65 -11.65 9.99
CA TRP A 64 3.45 -10.74 9.15
C TRP A 64 2.53 -9.82 8.32
N LEU A 65 1.28 -10.23 8.11
CA LEU A 65 0.20 -9.40 7.61
C LEU A 65 -0.03 -8.16 8.48
N THR A 66 0.27 -8.18 9.77
CA THR A 66 0.18 -7.02 10.66
C THR A 66 1.17 -5.95 10.23
N LEU A 67 2.46 -6.29 10.06
CA LEU A 67 3.46 -5.32 9.60
C LEU A 67 3.17 -4.87 8.16
N GLY A 68 2.75 -5.80 7.30
CA GLY A 68 2.28 -5.48 5.95
C GLY A 68 1.12 -4.48 5.97
N THR A 69 0.13 -4.69 6.83
CA THR A 69 -1.05 -3.82 7.01
C THR A 69 -0.69 -2.47 7.58
N GLN A 70 0.22 -2.40 8.55
CA GLN A 70 0.70 -1.12 9.11
C GLN A 70 1.39 -0.27 8.03
N TYR A 71 2.22 -0.90 7.19
CA TYR A 71 2.81 -0.22 6.04
C TYR A 71 1.75 0.20 5.01
N THR A 72 0.78 -0.65 4.70
CA THR A 72 -0.33 -0.31 3.80
C THR A 72 -1.11 0.91 4.32
N ASN A 73 -1.47 0.92 5.60
CA ASN A 73 -2.24 2.00 6.21
C ASN A 73 -1.46 3.32 6.23
N CYS A 74 -0.18 3.28 6.57
CA CYS A 74 0.71 4.45 6.45
C CYS A 74 0.78 4.95 4.99
N GLY A 75 0.89 4.04 4.02
CA GLY A 75 0.84 4.38 2.59
C GLY A 75 -0.46 5.08 2.18
N LEU A 76 -1.60 4.67 2.73
CA LEU A 76 -2.89 5.34 2.48
C LEU A 76 -2.92 6.76 3.05
N VAL A 77 -2.39 6.98 4.25
CA VAL A 77 -2.24 8.32 4.84
C VAL A 77 -1.37 9.21 3.94
N LYS A 78 -0.19 8.73 3.55
CA LYS A 78 0.74 9.43 2.66
C LYS A 78 0.12 9.76 1.30
N ARG A 79 -0.66 8.83 0.74
CA ARG A 79 -1.41 9.04 -0.50
C ARG A 79 -2.42 10.18 -0.35
N ASN A 80 -3.15 10.23 0.76
CA ASN A 80 -4.15 11.27 1.02
C ASN A 80 -3.50 12.65 1.23
N LEU A 81 -2.30 12.68 1.82
CA LEU A 81 -1.47 13.88 1.91
C LEU A 81 -0.85 14.32 0.56
N SER A 82 -1.08 13.57 -0.52
CA SER A 82 -0.41 13.78 -1.81
C SER A 82 1.12 13.75 -1.69
N GLU A 83 1.63 12.71 -1.05
CA GLU A 83 3.05 12.39 -0.94
C GLU A 83 3.33 11.09 -1.70
N SER A 84 3.35 11.16 -3.03
CA SER A 84 3.30 9.96 -3.88
C SER A 84 4.51 9.02 -3.75
N GLU A 85 5.72 9.56 -3.60
CA GLU A 85 6.93 8.71 -3.48
C GLU A 85 6.97 8.02 -2.12
N GLU A 86 6.61 8.73 -1.06
CA GLU A 86 6.50 8.20 0.29
C GLU A 86 5.39 7.14 0.38
N ALA A 87 4.23 7.41 -0.23
CA ALA A 87 3.14 6.45 -0.33
C ALA A 87 3.59 5.19 -1.06
N LEU A 88 4.23 5.34 -2.22
CA LEU A 88 4.78 4.22 -2.98
C LEU A 88 5.78 3.40 -2.14
N ALA A 89 6.72 4.05 -1.46
CA ALA A 89 7.69 3.38 -0.61
C ALA A 89 7.03 2.57 0.52
N MET A 90 5.96 3.09 1.14
CA MET A 90 5.19 2.36 2.15
C MET A 90 4.46 1.16 1.54
N PHE A 91 3.80 1.32 0.39
CA PHE A 91 3.14 0.20 -0.28
C PHE A 91 4.13 -0.88 -0.74
N GLU A 92 5.31 -0.52 -1.23
CA GLU A 92 6.33 -1.50 -1.61
C GLU A 92 6.81 -2.32 -0.40
N LYS A 93 6.93 -1.70 0.77
CA LYS A 93 7.19 -2.41 2.03
C LYS A 93 6.03 -3.33 2.41
N GLY A 94 4.78 -2.84 2.38
CA GLY A 94 3.60 -3.66 2.67
C GLY A 94 3.48 -4.88 1.75
N ALA A 95 3.76 -4.69 0.46
CA ALA A 95 3.78 -5.74 -0.55
C ALA A 95 4.90 -6.76 -0.31
N ALA A 96 6.07 -6.34 0.19
CA ALA A 96 7.15 -7.26 0.57
C ALA A 96 6.75 -8.20 1.72
N TYR A 97 5.81 -7.78 2.57
CA TYR A 97 5.19 -8.60 3.61
C TYR A 97 3.97 -9.39 3.15
N GLY A 98 3.67 -9.40 1.85
CA GLY A 98 2.60 -10.22 1.27
C GLY A 98 1.21 -9.61 1.32
N ASN A 99 1.08 -8.32 1.68
CA ASN A 99 -0.22 -7.66 1.72
C ASN A 99 -0.72 -7.34 0.28
N GLY A 100 -1.84 -7.96 -0.10
CA GLY A 100 -2.42 -7.82 -1.44
C GLY A 100 -2.87 -6.38 -1.77
N ASP A 101 -3.45 -5.65 -0.82
CA ASP A 101 -3.89 -4.27 -1.04
C ASP A 101 -2.71 -3.33 -1.34
N ALA A 102 -1.60 -3.49 -0.62
CA ALA A 102 -0.36 -2.76 -0.90
C ALA A 102 0.17 -3.07 -2.31
N MET A 103 0.11 -4.32 -2.76
CA MET A 103 0.51 -4.67 -4.13
C MET A 103 -0.37 -3.95 -5.17
N VAL A 104 -1.68 -3.83 -4.92
CA VAL A 104 -2.58 -3.09 -5.81
C VAL A 104 -2.19 -1.61 -5.85
N GLU A 105 -2.05 -0.97 -4.69
CA GLU A 105 -1.72 0.46 -4.60
C GLU A 105 -0.36 0.80 -5.22
N ALA A 106 0.70 0.03 -4.92
CA ALA A 106 2.00 0.19 -5.56
C ALA A 106 1.89 0.02 -7.08
N GLY A 107 1.15 -1.01 -7.54
CA GLY A 107 0.89 -1.26 -8.95
C GLY A 107 0.21 -0.09 -9.66
N LEU A 108 -0.80 0.53 -9.03
CA LEU A 108 -1.53 1.66 -9.59
C LEU A 108 -0.69 2.94 -9.60
N ILE A 109 0.06 3.25 -8.54
CA ILE A 109 0.93 4.43 -8.51
C ILE A 109 2.01 4.31 -9.59
N LEU A 110 2.64 3.15 -9.73
CA LEU A 110 3.66 2.92 -10.77
C LEU A 110 3.09 2.95 -12.19
N LEU A 111 1.80 2.60 -12.36
CA LEU A 111 1.10 2.73 -13.65
C LEU A 111 0.85 4.20 -14.01
N HIS A 112 0.40 4.99 -13.03
CA HIS A 112 -0.03 6.37 -13.27
C HIS A 112 1.08 7.41 -13.07
N GLY A 113 2.18 7.06 -12.41
CA GLY A 113 3.26 7.98 -12.04
C GLY A 113 2.82 9.08 -11.07
N SER A 114 1.73 8.88 -10.32
CA SER A 114 1.16 9.87 -9.41
C SER A 114 0.09 9.26 -8.51
N CYS A 115 -0.15 9.93 -7.38
CA CYS A 115 -1.40 9.85 -6.62
C CYS A 115 -1.80 11.24 -6.15
N GLY A 116 -3.07 11.63 -6.34
CA GLY A 116 -3.50 13.00 -6.04
C GLY A 116 -2.83 14.02 -6.96
N THR A 117 -2.24 15.07 -6.39
CA THR A 117 -1.57 16.15 -7.14
C THR A 117 -0.06 16.01 -7.26
N SER A 118 0.55 15.09 -6.50
CA SER A 118 1.99 14.84 -6.52
C SER A 118 2.37 13.76 -7.54
N LYS A 119 3.63 13.78 -7.95
CA LYS A 119 4.21 12.79 -8.87
C LYS A 119 4.99 11.74 -8.11
N ALA A 120 5.01 10.52 -8.65
CA ALA A 120 5.93 9.47 -8.29
C ALA A 120 6.57 8.88 -9.55
N ARG A 121 7.59 8.05 -9.38
CA ARG A 121 8.19 7.28 -10.46
C ARG A 121 7.12 6.43 -11.16
N GLN A 122 7.15 6.47 -12.49
CA GLN A 122 6.36 5.59 -13.33
C GLN A 122 7.22 4.41 -13.78
N ASP A 123 6.73 3.20 -13.61
CA ASP A 123 7.43 1.97 -13.99
C ASP A 123 6.40 0.91 -14.40
N TYR A 124 6.16 0.78 -15.70
CA TYR A 124 5.15 -0.16 -16.22
C TYR A 124 5.52 -1.64 -15.95
N PRO A 125 6.76 -2.11 -16.18
CA PRO A 125 7.15 -3.46 -15.81
C PRO A 125 6.92 -3.78 -14.33
N LEU A 126 7.33 -2.89 -13.43
CA LEU A 126 7.17 -3.10 -11.99
C LEU A 126 5.70 -3.02 -11.57
N SER A 127 4.92 -2.10 -12.15
CA SER A 127 3.46 -2.04 -11.98
C SER A 127 2.81 -3.38 -12.34
N LYS A 128 3.09 -3.91 -13.54
CA LYS A 128 2.54 -5.19 -14.01
C LYS A 128 2.94 -6.36 -13.09
N LYS A 129 4.16 -6.33 -12.54
CA LYS A 129 4.63 -7.33 -11.56
C LYS A 129 3.78 -7.29 -10.29
N TYR A 130 3.63 -6.13 -9.65
CA TYR A 130 2.85 -6.00 -8.42
C TYR A 130 1.38 -6.38 -8.62
N LEU A 131 0.76 -5.93 -9.71
CA LEU A 131 -0.63 -6.26 -10.04
C LEU A 131 -0.83 -7.77 -10.23
N LYS A 132 0.13 -8.48 -10.86
CA LYS A 132 0.07 -9.95 -10.95
C LYS A 132 0.24 -10.62 -9.59
N MET A 133 1.16 -10.14 -8.75
CA MET A 133 1.35 -10.67 -7.40
C MET A 133 0.07 -10.52 -6.57
N ALA A 134 -0.65 -9.41 -6.69
CA ALA A 134 -1.92 -9.18 -5.99
C ALA A 134 -2.98 -10.25 -6.31
N LEU A 135 -3.00 -10.79 -7.53
CA LEU A 135 -3.94 -11.85 -7.94
C LEU A 135 -3.61 -13.23 -7.35
N THR A 136 -2.38 -13.45 -6.91
CA THR A 136 -1.87 -14.78 -6.52
C THR A 136 -1.34 -14.84 -5.10
N CYS A 137 -1.29 -13.70 -4.40
CA CYS A 137 -0.87 -13.67 -3.00
C CYS A 137 -1.87 -14.42 -2.11
N GLU A 138 -1.37 -14.96 -1.00
CA GLU A 138 -2.18 -15.72 -0.03
C GLU A 138 -3.25 -14.84 0.63
N HIS A 139 -2.89 -13.59 0.93
CA HIS A 139 -3.79 -12.57 1.47
C HIS A 139 -4.23 -11.63 0.36
N GLN A 140 -5.15 -12.13 -0.46
CA GLN A 140 -5.66 -11.41 -1.62
C GLN A 140 -6.32 -10.08 -1.22
N ALA A 141 -6.16 -9.09 -2.09
CA ALA A 141 -6.96 -7.88 -2.03
C ALA A 141 -8.45 -8.24 -2.15
N CYS A 142 -9.33 -7.40 -1.59
CA CYS A 142 -10.78 -7.67 -1.66
C CYS A 142 -11.29 -7.73 -3.12
N ASP A 143 -12.42 -8.40 -3.35
CA ASP A 143 -12.96 -8.65 -4.71
C ASP A 143 -13.06 -7.38 -5.57
N TYR A 144 -13.42 -6.26 -4.96
CA TYR A 144 -13.47 -4.95 -5.61
C TYR A 144 -12.10 -4.53 -6.18
N ARG A 145 -11.02 -4.76 -5.42
CA ARG A 145 -9.65 -4.46 -5.86
C ARG A 145 -9.18 -5.42 -6.94
N LEU A 146 -9.58 -6.70 -6.89
CA LEU A 146 -9.25 -7.66 -7.94
C LEU A 146 -9.82 -7.25 -9.31
N MET A 147 -10.98 -6.58 -9.34
CA MET A 147 -11.51 -5.99 -10.57
C MET A 147 -10.60 -4.87 -11.10
N GLN A 148 -10.18 -3.94 -10.24
CA GLN A 148 -9.24 -2.87 -10.60
C GLN A 148 -7.91 -3.43 -11.15
N VAL A 149 -7.41 -4.49 -10.54
CA VAL A 149 -6.19 -5.19 -10.97
C VAL A 149 -6.35 -5.76 -12.37
N ARG A 150 -7.47 -6.44 -12.65
CA ARG A 150 -7.75 -7.01 -13.97
C ARG A 150 -7.86 -5.94 -15.05
N GLU A 151 -8.54 -4.84 -14.75
CA GLU A 151 -8.64 -3.69 -15.66
C GLU A 151 -7.28 -3.05 -15.95
N ALA A 152 -6.47 -2.84 -14.92
CA ALA A 152 -5.12 -2.29 -15.05
C ALA A 152 -4.21 -3.23 -15.88
N LEU A 153 -4.29 -4.54 -15.66
CA LEU A 153 -3.53 -5.53 -16.44
C LEU A 153 -3.99 -5.60 -17.90
N ALA A 154 -5.29 -5.44 -18.19
CA ALA A 154 -5.77 -5.30 -19.56
C ALA A 154 -5.24 -4.02 -20.22
N GLY A 155 -5.14 -2.92 -19.47
CA GLY A 155 -4.48 -1.68 -19.90
C GLY A 155 -3.01 -1.90 -20.26
N HIS A 156 -2.26 -2.64 -19.44
CA HIS A 156 -0.88 -3.04 -19.74
C HIS A 156 -0.77 -3.85 -21.03
N GLN A 157 -1.66 -4.83 -21.27
CA GLN A 157 -1.66 -5.60 -22.53
C GLN A 157 -1.92 -4.71 -23.75
N GLN A 158 -2.75 -3.68 -23.60
CA GLN A 158 -3.02 -2.72 -24.66
C GLN A 158 -1.80 -1.82 -24.93
N LEU A 159 -1.12 -1.35 -23.89
CA LEU A 159 0.15 -0.61 -23.98
C LEU A 159 1.24 -1.40 -24.71
N GLU A 160 1.34 -2.71 -24.46
CA GLU A 160 2.30 -3.58 -25.11
C GLU A 160 2.01 -3.77 -26.61
N ARG A 161 0.74 -3.67 -27.02
CA ARG A 161 0.31 -3.80 -28.43
C ARG A 161 0.37 -2.48 -29.19
N ASP A 162 0.04 -1.38 -28.53
CA ASP A 162 0.05 -0.05 -29.08
C ASP A 162 0.50 0.97 -28.02
N PRO A 163 1.80 1.30 -27.97
CA PRO A 163 2.34 2.28 -27.03
C PRO A 163 1.70 3.67 -27.14
N ASN A 164 1.09 4.01 -28.29
CA ASN A 164 0.45 5.31 -28.52
C ASN A 164 -1.00 5.37 -28.02
N ALA A 165 -1.63 4.23 -27.69
CA ALA A 165 -3.02 4.16 -27.23
C ALA A 165 -3.25 4.91 -25.88
N LEU A 166 -2.20 5.11 -25.08
CA LEU A 166 -2.30 5.81 -23.80
C LEU A 166 -2.40 7.34 -23.94
N ILE A 167 -1.75 7.92 -24.96
CA ILE A 167 -1.82 9.36 -25.24
C ILE A 167 -3.28 9.76 -25.50
N VAL A 168 -4.02 8.95 -26.25
CA VAL A 168 -5.42 9.22 -26.56
C VAL A 168 -6.34 9.08 -25.34
N ARG A 169 -6.14 8.09 -24.46
CA ARG A 169 -6.97 7.91 -23.25
C ARG A 169 -6.66 8.92 -22.13
N LEU A 170 -5.39 9.28 -21.93
CA LEU A 170 -5.00 10.31 -20.95
C LEU A 170 -5.42 11.72 -21.42
N LEU A 171 -5.37 12.00 -22.73
CA LEU A 171 -5.91 13.25 -23.29
C LEU A 171 -7.45 13.29 -23.27
N ALA A 172 -8.14 12.17 -23.50
CA ALA A 172 -9.60 12.10 -23.39
C ALA A 172 -10.11 12.27 -21.94
N GLY A 173 -9.41 11.71 -20.96
CA GLY A 173 -9.73 11.88 -19.53
C GLY A 173 -9.49 13.29 -19.00
N THR A 174 -8.55 14.04 -19.58
CA THR A 174 -8.29 15.45 -19.24
C THR A 174 -9.21 16.42 -20.00
N ALA A 175 -9.63 16.07 -21.22
CA ALA A 175 -10.63 16.83 -21.97
C ALA A 175 -12.01 16.82 -21.28
N ASN A 176 -12.47 15.66 -20.78
CA ASN A 176 -13.78 15.56 -20.13
C ASN A 176 -13.90 16.31 -18.79
N ARG A 177 -12.79 16.56 -18.07
CA ARG A 177 -12.81 17.36 -16.83
C ARG A 177 -12.90 18.86 -17.08
N LYS A 178 -12.53 19.34 -18.28
CA LYS A 178 -12.69 20.75 -18.67
C LYS A 178 -14.12 21.05 -19.08
N THR A 179 -14.82 20.10 -19.69
CA THR A 179 -16.23 20.26 -20.14
C THR A 179 -17.25 20.20 -19.01
N GLN A 180 -16.91 19.61 -17.86
CA GLN A 180 -17.78 19.59 -16.66
C GLN A 180 -17.56 20.75 -15.69
N ARG A 181 -16.64 21.67 -15.98
CA ARG A 181 -16.37 22.89 -15.20
C ARG A 181 -16.80 24.18 -15.93
N GLN A 182 -17.66 24.06 -16.93
CA GLN A 182 -18.32 25.19 -17.61
C GLN A 182 -19.80 25.20 -17.29
#